data_AF-A0A256ZS51-F1
#
_entry.id   AF-A0A256ZS51-F1
#
_cell.length_a   1.000
_cell.length_b   1.000
_cell.length_c   1.000
_cell.angle_alpha   90.00
_cell.angle_beta   90.00
_cell.angle_gamma   90.00
#
_symmetry.space_group_name_H-M   'P 1'
#
loop_
_entity.id
_entity.type
_entity.pdbx_description
1 polymer ?
#
loop_
_entity_poly.entity_id
_entity_poly.type
_entity_poly.pdbx_seq_one_letter_code
_entity_poly.pdbx_strand_id
1 'polypeptide(L)'
;MIDLDDIWTDIREDRRFMKTRFNSLYLREIGGLLDRRGFIETKLHLWDNTSRDDLRPQASILISIISRLERDKGVRKNNGTGGYILKELSVLKSLK
;
A
#
# COMPACT_ATOMS: atom_id res chain seq x y z
N MET A 1 -12.86 17.37 3.51
CA MET A 1 -11.82 16.50 4.11
C MET A 1 -12.30 15.11 3.79
N ILE A 2 -11.70 14.42 2.81
CA ILE A 2 -12.00 12.99 2.64
C ILE A 2 -11.34 12.34 3.85
N ASP A 3 -12.14 11.68 4.66
CA ASP A 3 -11.68 11.12 5.91
C ASP A 3 -10.75 9.97 5.56
N LEU A 4 -9.62 9.84 6.25
CA LEU A 4 -8.77 8.65 6.11
C LEU A 4 -9.60 7.38 6.29
N ASP A 5 -10.68 7.46 7.06
CA ASP A 5 -11.68 6.40 7.25
C ASP A 5 -12.31 5.90 5.94
N ASP A 6 -12.52 6.75 4.92
CA ASP A 6 -13.05 6.32 3.62
C ASP A 6 -12.03 5.43 2.89
N ILE A 7 -10.77 5.86 2.86
CA ILE A 7 -9.67 5.10 2.26
C ILE A 7 -9.47 3.77 3.00
N TRP A 8 -9.54 3.79 4.33
CA TRP A 8 -9.43 2.58 5.16
C TRP A 8 -10.59 1.63 4.94
N THR A 9 -11.81 2.14 4.81
CA THR A 9 -13.02 1.35 4.51
C THR A 9 -12.87 0.67 3.14
N ASP A 10 -12.49 1.42 2.11
CA ASP A 10 -12.24 0.88 0.77
C ASP A 10 -11.17 -0.22 0.72
N ILE A 11 -10.09 -0.08 1.51
CA ILE A 11 -9.04 -1.10 1.60
C ILE A 11 -9.55 -2.34 2.33
N ARG A 12 -10.32 -2.16 3.41
CA ARG A 12 -10.89 -3.26 4.22
C ARG A 12 -11.97 -4.03 3.46
N GLU A 13 -12.70 -3.38 2.56
CA GLU A 13 -13.71 -4.01 1.70
C GLU A 13 -13.11 -4.70 0.47
N ASP A 14 -11.87 -4.41 0.09
CA ASP A 14 -11.20 -5.11 -1.02
C ASP A 14 -10.94 -6.58 -0.66
N ARG A 15 -11.78 -7.46 -1.21
CA ARG A 15 -11.69 -8.92 -1.01
C ARG A 15 -10.31 -9.49 -1.36
N ARG A 16 -9.57 -8.89 -2.30
CA ARG A 16 -8.21 -9.35 -2.66
C ARG A 16 -7.25 -9.01 -1.54
N PHE A 17 -7.32 -7.79 -1.00
CA PHE A 17 -6.53 -7.39 0.17
C PHE A 17 -6.82 -8.29 1.37
N MET A 18 -8.09 -8.61 1.63
CA MET A 18 -8.49 -9.44 2.76
C MET A 18 -7.98 -10.88 2.66
N LYS A 19 -8.01 -11.48 1.46
CA LYS A 19 -7.56 -12.86 1.21
C LYS A 19 -6.04 -13.01 1.08
N THR A 20 -5.34 -11.94 0.75
CA THR A 20 -3.88 -11.99 0.61
C THR A 20 -3.20 -11.96 1.97
N ARG A 21 -2.31 -12.93 2.17
CA ARG A 21 -1.34 -12.92 3.26
C ARG A 21 -0.20 -11.98 2.87
N PHE A 22 -0.08 -10.88 3.60
CA PHE A 22 1.01 -9.95 3.42
C PHE A 22 2.16 -10.32 4.33
N ASN A 23 3.37 -10.21 3.81
CA ASN A 23 4.57 -10.21 4.62
C ASN A 23 4.72 -8.80 5.24
N SER A 24 4.77 -8.73 6.57
CA SER A 24 4.86 -7.45 7.28
C SER A 24 6.16 -6.68 6.98
N LEU A 25 7.28 -7.38 6.74
CA LEU A 25 8.54 -6.75 6.35
C LEU A 25 8.42 -6.12 4.96
N TYR A 26 7.80 -6.85 4.02
CA TYR A 26 7.56 -6.34 2.67
C TYR A 26 6.67 -5.08 2.68
N LEU A 27 5.57 -5.09 3.44
CA LEU A 27 4.73 -3.90 3.61
C LEU A 27 5.50 -2.71 4.19
N ARG A 28 6.33 -2.95 5.20
CA ARG A 28 7.16 -1.91 5.83
C ARG A 28 8.20 -1.35 4.86
N GLU A 29 8.81 -2.21 4.06
CA GLU A 29 9.76 -1.83 3.01
C GLU A 29 9.09 -0.92 1.97
N ILE A 30 7.93 -1.32 1.44
CA ILE A 30 7.18 -0.54 0.47
C ILE A 30 6.69 0.78 1.07
N GLY A 31 6.26 0.79 2.33
CA GLY A 31 5.93 2.04 3.05
C GLY A 31 7.14 2.98 3.16
N GLY A 32 8.32 2.45 3.51
CA GLY A 32 9.54 3.25 3.54
C GLY A 32 10.04 3.69 2.16
N LEU A 33 9.76 2.91 1.11
CA LEU A 33 10.03 3.31 -0.28
C LEU A 33 9.12 4.48 -0.67
N LEU A 34 7.82 4.38 -0.39
CA LEU A 34 6.84 5.42 -0.66
C LEU A 34 7.21 6.73 0.04
N ASP A 35 7.61 6.68 1.31
CA ASP A 35 8.04 7.87 2.06
C ASP A 35 9.21 8.60 1.38
N ARG A 36 10.19 7.84 0.85
CA ARG A 36 11.44 8.39 0.32
C ARG A 36 11.39 8.75 -1.15
N ARG A 37 10.61 8.02 -1.93
CA ARG A 37 10.63 8.00 -3.40
C ARG A 37 9.27 8.37 -4.02
N GLY A 38 8.23 8.45 -3.20
CA GLY A 38 6.90 8.83 -3.66
C GLY A 38 6.23 7.76 -4.52
N PHE A 39 5.05 8.13 -5.04
CA PHE A 39 4.10 7.19 -5.64
C PHE A 39 4.59 6.54 -6.92
N ILE A 40 5.20 7.32 -7.83
CA ILE A 40 5.60 6.83 -9.15
C ILE A 40 6.67 5.75 -9.02
N GLU A 41 7.76 6.08 -8.33
CA GLU A 41 8.91 5.19 -8.15
C GLU A 41 8.54 3.93 -7.36
N THR A 42 7.66 4.06 -6.37
CA THR A 42 7.15 2.91 -5.62
C THR A 42 6.29 1.99 -6.49
N LYS A 43 5.43 2.53 -7.36
CA LYS A 43 4.63 1.72 -8.30
C LYS A 43 5.50 1.00 -9.32
N LEU A 44 6.55 1.65 -9.83
CA LEU A 44 7.51 1.02 -10.75
C LEU A 44 8.19 -0.17 -10.08
N HIS A 45 8.71 0.03 -8.86
CA HIS A 45 9.31 -1.06 -8.09
C HIS A 45 8.34 -2.22 -7.83
N LEU A 46 7.08 -1.93 -7.55
CA LEU A 46 6.05 -2.97 -7.38
C LEU A 46 5.72 -3.67 -8.70
N TRP A 47 5.71 -2.96 -9.83
CA TRP A 47 5.53 -3.58 -11.15
C TRP A 47 6.64 -4.57 -11.46
N ASP A 48 7.89 -4.25 -11.17
CA ASP A 48 9.01 -5.18 -11.33
C ASP A 48 8.78 -6.44 -10.48
N ASN A 49 8.30 -6.26 -9.24
CA ASN A 49 7.96 -7.37 -8.34
C ASN A 49 6.77 -8.22 -8.80
N THR A 50 5.94 -7.77 -9.76
CA THR A 50 4.86 -8.60 -10.31
C THR A 50 5.37 -9.74 -11.20
N SER A 51 6.61 -9.68 -11.65
CA SER A 51 7.27 -10.77 -12.39
C SER A 51 7.71 -11.93 -11.49
N ARG A 52 7.73 -11.74 -10.17
CA ARG A 52 8.16 -12.72 -9.18
C ARG A 52 6.96 -13.42 -8.55
N ASP A 53 6.84 -14.74 -8.72
CA ASP A 53 5.66 -15.50 -8.27
C ASP A 53 5.38 -15.39 -6.76
N ASP A 54 6.42 -15.27 -5.93
CA ASP A 54 6.34 -15.11 -4.48
C ASP A 54 5.79 -13.74 -4.04
N LEU A 55 6.06 -12.68 -4.82
CA LEU A 55 5.67 -11.31 -4.50
C LEU A 55 4.46 -10.82 -5.28
N ARG A 56 4.20 -11.40 -6.45
CA ARG A 56 3.18 -10.96 -7.41
C ARG A 56 1.80 -10.71 -6.80
N PRO A 57 1.25 -11.58 -5.92
CA PRO A 57 -0.06 -11.34 -5.31
C PRO A 57 -0.08 -10.09 -4.43
N GLN A 58 0.97 -9.89 -3.62
CA GLN A 58 1.10 -8.74 -2.73
C GLN A 58 1.35 -7.46 -3.52
N ALA A 59 2.27 -7.52 -4.49
CA ALA A 59 2.65 -6.38 -5.32
C ALA A 59 1.47 -5.83 -6.12
N SER A 60 0.68 -6.72 -6.74
CA SER A 60 -0.51 -6.34 -7.52
C SER A 60 -1.55 -5.60 -6.67
N ILE A 61 -1.75 -6.03 -5.42
CA ILE A 61 -2.70 -5.37 -4.51
C ILE A 61 -2.12 -4.05 -4.01
N LEU A 62 -0.82 -4.00 -3.70
CA LEU A 62 -0.18 -2.77 -3.26
C LEU A 62 -0.20 -1.69 -4.34
N ILE A 63 -0.05 -2.04 -5.62
CA ILE A 63 -0.24 -1.10 -6.73
C ILE A 63 -1.66 -0.52 -6.71
N SER A 64 -2.67 -1.36 -6.50
CA SER A 64 -4.07 -0.91 -6.39
C SER A 64 -4.27 0.03 -5.20
N ILE A 65 -3.71 -0.28 -4.04
CA ILE A 65 -3.80 0.55 -2.83
C ILE A 65 -3.10 1.90 -3.04
N ILE A 66 -1.85 1.88 -3.51
CA ILE A 66 -1.05 3.09 -3.76
C ILE A 66 -1.72 3.99 -4.80
N SER A 67 -2.33 3.41 -5.83
CA SER A 67 -3.08 4.18 -6.83
C SER A 67 -4.33 4.86 -6.25
N ARG A 68 -4.95 4.29 -5.20
CA ARG A 68 -6.05 4.94 -4.47
C ARG A 68 -5.54 6.07 -3.59
N LEU A 69 -4.47 5.82 -2.84
CA LEU A 69 -3.79 6.83 -2.02
C LEU A 69 -3.34 8.04 -2.84
N GLU A 70 -2.81 7.81 -4.05
CA GLU A 70 -2.37 8.88 -4.95
C GLU A 70 -3.53 9.75 -5.48
N ARG A 71 -4.75 9.21 -5.55
CA ARG A 71 -5.93 9.98 -5.99
C ARG A 71 -6.39 10.96 -4.93
N ASP A 72 -6.10 10.69 -3.66
CA ASP A 72 -6.42 11.62 -2.59
C ASP A 72 -5.46 12.82 -2.60
N LYS A 73 -6.03 14.03 -2.64
CA LYS A 73 -5.25 15.28 -2.74
C LYS A 73 -4.42 15.56 -1.49
N GLY A 74 -4.85 15.09 -0.31
CA GLY A 74 -4.12 15.26 0.95
C GLY A 74 -2.91 14.33 1.01
N VAL A 75 -3.15 13.04 0.72
CA VAL A 75 -2.11 12.01 0.73
C VAL A 75 -1.09 12.23 -0.39
N ARG A 76 -1.51 12.61 -1.60
CA ARG A 76 -0.60 12.89 -2.72
C ARG A 76 0.41 14.01 -2.44
N LYS A 77 0.04 15.01 -1.62
CA LYS A 77 0.93 16.12 -1.27
C LYS A 77 1.97 15.75 -0.21
N ASN A 78 1.77 14.64 0.50
CA ASN A 78 2.67 14.18 1.54
C ASN A 78 2.88 12.66 1.42
N ASN A 79 3.96 12.28 0.74
CA ASN A 79 4.39 10.90 0.59
C ASN A 79 4.50 10.17 1.94
N GLY A 80 4.90 10.89 3.00
CA GLY A 80 4.99 10.38 4.37
C GLY A 80 3.66 9.85 4.93
N THR A 81 2.55 10.49 4.57
CA THR A 81 1.20 10.01 4.93
C THR A 81 0.91 8.68 4.24
N GLY A 82 1.26 8.57 2.96
CA GLY A 82 1.07 7.35 2.19
C GLY A 82 1.86 6.17 2.75
N GLY A 83 3.16 6.37 3.05
CA GLY A 83 3.98 5.29 3.59
C GLY A 83 3.65 4.96 5.05
N TYR A 84 3.19 5.92 5.86
CA TYR A 84 2.60 5.65 7.17
C TYR A 84 1.40 4.69 7.07
N ILE A 85 0.44 4.97 6.17
CA ILE A 85 -0.72 4.08 5.94
C ILE A 85 -0.28 2.66 5.59
N LEU A 86 0.71 2.51 4.71
CA LEU A 86 1.23 1.18 4.33
C LEU A 86 1.91 0.45 5.50
N LYS A 87 2.61 1.18 6.39
CA LYS A 87 3.19 0.61 7.61
C LYS A 87 2.11 0.17 8.60
N GLU A 88 1.04 0.93 8.77
CA GLU A 88 -0.09 0.56 9.63
C GLU A 88 -0.83 -0.68 9.11
N LEU A 89 -0.95 -0.86 7.79
CA LEU A 89 -1.47 -2.11 7.21
C LEU A 89 -0.65 -3.34 7.65
N SER A 90 0.67 -3.18 7.85
CA SER A 90 1.55 -4.27 8.33
C SER A 90 1.22 -4.68 9.76
N VAL A 91 0.86 -3.72 10.60
CA VAL A 91 0.45 -3.93 12.00
C VAL A 91 -0.91 -4.63 12.02
N LEU A 92 -1.89 -4.10 11.28
CA LEU A 92 -3.24 -4.68 11.19
C LEU A 92 -3.23 -6.14 10.72
N LYS A 93 -2.35 -6.49 9.77
CA LYS A 93 -2.22 -7.87 9.27
C LYS A 93 -1.44 -8.79 10.19
N SER A 94 -0.61 -8.26 11.09
CA SER A 94 0.08 -9.06 12.12
C SER A 94 -0.78 -9.41 13.34
N LEU A 95 -1.91 -8.71 13.53
CA LEU A 95 -2.84 -8.92 14.64
C LEU A 95 -3.92 -9.97 14.34
N LYS A 96 -3.99 -10.48 13.11
CA LYS A 96 -4.89 -11.57 12.67
C LYS A 96 -4.10 -12.86 12.48
#